data_AF-A0A1T4LJ33-F1
#
_entry.id   AF-A0A1T4LJ33-F1
#
_cell.length_a   1.000
_cell.length_b   1.000
_cell.length_c   1.000
_cell.angle_alpha   90.00
_cell.angle_beta   90.00
_cell.angle_gamma   90.00
#
_symmetry.space_group_name_H-M   'P 1'
#
loop_
_entity.id
_entity.type
_entity.pdbx_description
1 polymer ?
#
loop_
_entity_poly.entity_id
_entity_poly.type
_entity_poly.pdbx_seq_one_letter_code
_entity_poly.pdbx_strand_id
1 'polypeptide(L)'
;MKKCLILALGCSVLLLGGKVEAETKNQTAVDTKLEMKKVIPSNKKSENIDDVLQKMFSQLPEKEISSNKLEVSPRTTRGKTQKDAINWLNDSVGKMYGNGQCVFLAKEYIRWLSGAEVDGHGKEYINKIPSGWKRIYNTADFIPQAGDIMVWDGNQYGHVAVAAEGSTINKYNAYHQNYNADNKGSAVQKWNNQPYNPQGLRFVGVVRPDWTVPKITNGMFVKSPTRHEVYYISEGRRFYVPTWQSVGGQKKVETFSQAEIDRIPNGIANVPDGAFIQEWSDGTVYMLQKGVKIPLSNWKLVGGSHSYTKVPDGTLKNLKQGVENLPDGTLVREWDVNRVYMLQKGVKIYLTDW
;
A
#
# COMPACT_ATOMS: atom_id res chain seq x y z
N MET A 1 1.51 38.40 47.93
CA MET A 1 2.84 39.03 47.90
C MET A 1 3.42 38.89 46.50
N LYS A 2 3.81 40.04 45.89
CA LYS A 2 4.61 40.27 44.66
C LYS A 2 4.06 39.69 43.34
N LYS A 3 3.37 40.50 42.51
CA LYS A 3 3.86 41.45 41.46
C LYS A 3 4.33 40.70 40.19
N CYS A 4 3.56 40.63 39.10
CA CYS A 4 3.28 41.66 38.06
C CYS A 4 4.42 41.80 37.04
N LEU A 5 4.16 41.52 35.75
CA LEU A 5 4.58 42.41 34.66
C LEU A 5 3.73 42.20 33.39
N ILE A 6 3.14 43.32 32.98
CA ILE A 6 2.42 43.60 31.73
C ILE A 6 3.44 44.02 30.67
N LEU A 7 3.22 43.69 29.40
CA LEU A 7 3.65 44.54 28.30
C LEU A 7 2.65 44.46 27.15
N ALA A 8 1.90 45.55 26.99
CA ALA A 8 1.14 45.93 25.81
C ALA A 8 1.70 47.28 25.34
N LEU A 9 2.10 47.35 24.07
CA LEU A 9 2.32 48.52 23.22
C LEU A 9 2.07 47.98 21.80
N GLY A 10 1.14 48.42 20.95
CA GLY A 10 0.45 49.69 20.83
C GLY A 10 0.92 50.37 19.55
N CYS A 11 0.10 50.38 18.47
CA CYS A 11 -0.03 51.54 17.57
C CYS A 11 -1.15 51.34 16.53
N SER A 12 -2.10 52.28 16.50
CA SER A 12 -3.09 52.53 15.46
C SER A 12 -2.86 53.93 14.91
N VAL A 13 -2.77 54.13 13.59
CA VAL A 13 -3.08 55.38 12.84
C VAL A 13 -3.33 54.95 11.37
N LEU A 14 -4.55 55.01 10.81
CA LEU A 14 -5.32 56.11 10.19
C LEU A 14 -4.91 56.53 8.75
N LEU A 15 -5.77 56.15 7.80
CA LEU A 15 -6.43 56.93 6.73
C LEU A 15 -5.68 57.66 5.57
N LEU A 16 -6.44 57.76 4.46
CA LEU A 16 -6.28 58.52 3.19
C LEU A 16 -5.56 57.73 2.08
N GLY A 17 -6.14 57.41 0.92
CA GLY A 17 -7.06 58.20 0.09
C GLY A 17 -6.26 58.69 -1.13
N GLY A 18 -6.41 58.04 -2.29
CA GLY A 18 -5.61 58.37 -3.47
C GLY A 18 -6.06 57.63 -4.72
N LYS A 19 -7.08 58.19 -5.37
CA LYS A 19 -7.60 57.84 -6.70
C LYS A 19 -6.60 58.34 -7.76
N VAL A 20 -6.17 57.48 -8.68
CA VAL A 20 -5.69 57.92 -10.01
C VAL A 20 -6.24 56.93 -11.05
N GLU A 21 -7.24 57.43 -11.79
CA GLU A 21 -7.71 56.90 -13.07
C GLU A 21 -6.81 57.44 -14.19
N ALA A 22 -6.42 56.55 -15.10
CA ALA A 22 -6.21 56.77 -16.54
C ALA A 22 -6.13 55.36 -17.17
N GLU A 23 -7.22 54.83 -17.74
CA GLU A 23 -7.59 54.94 -19.17
C GLU A 23 -6.43 54.61 -20.13
N THR A 24 -6.55 53.79 -21.18
CA THR A 24 -7.59 52.95 -21.77
C THR A 24 -6.88 52.13 -22.87
N LYS A 25 -7.32 50.89 -23.14
CA LYS A 25 -7.75 50.44 -24.49
C LYS A 25 -8.20 48.97 -24.48
N ASN A 26 -9.53 48.83 -24.53
CA ASN A 26 -10.39 47.84 -25.18
C ASN A 26 -9.72 46.67 -25.94
N GLN A 27 -10.24 45.45 -25.76
CA GLN A 27 -11.27 44.93 -26.68
C GLN A 27 -12.02 43.70 -26.11
N THR A 28 -13.33 43.89 -25.87
CA THR A 28 -14.48 42.99 -26.05
C THR A 28 -14.51 41.57 -25.46
N ALA A 29 -15.39 41.43 -24.46
CA ALA A 29 -16.07 40.20 -24.05
C ALA A 29 -16.94 39.63 -25.18
N VAL A 30 -17.04 38.29 -25.22
CA VAL A 30 -18.15 37.58 -25.85
C VAL A 30 -18.66 36.54 -24.85
N ASP A 31 -19.73 36.92 -24.16
CA ASP A 31 -20.74 36.00 -23.66
C ASP A 31 -21.49 35.42 -24.88
N THR A 32 -21.53 34.10 -25.00
CA THR A 32 -22.57 33.45 -25.79
C THR A 32 -23.09 32.22 -25.07
N LYS A 33 -24.21 32.42 -24.36
CA LYS A 33 -25.31 31.46 -24.32
C LYS A 33 -25.58 30.99 -25.76
N LEU A 34 -25.42 29.69 -26.03
CA LEU A 34 -26.07 29.07 -27.19
C LEU A 34 -27.09 28.04 -26.70
N GLU A 35 -28.34 28.40 -26.94
CA GLU A 35 -29.54 27.59 -26.76
C GLU A 35 -29.42 26.26 -27.51
N MET A 36 -29.84 25.15 -26.86
CA MET A 36 -30.18 23.92 -27.57
C MET A 36 -31.46 24.15 -28.38
N LYS A 37 -31.32 24.68 -29.60
CA LYS A 37 -32.37 24.63 -30.60
C LYS A 37 -32.30 23.30 -31.35
N LYS A 38 -33.33 22.51 -31.08
CA LYS A 38 -33.81 21.33 -31.81
C LYS A 38 -33.73 21.58 -33.33
N VAL A 39 -32.80 20.92 -34.01
CA VAL A 39 -32.90 20.63 -35.44
C VAL A 39 -32.89 19.13 -35.56
N ILE A 40 -34.07 18.56 -35.80
CA ILE A 40 -34.22 17.18 -36.26
C ILE A 40 -34.20 17.25 -37.78
N PRO A 41 -33.18 16.71 -38.48
CA PRO A 41 -33.35 16.28 -39.85
C PRO A 41 -33.88 14.84 -39.81
N SER A 42 -35.14 14.68 -40.18
CA SER A 42 -35.74 13.40 -40.54
C SER A 42 -35.01 12.79 -41.73
N ASN A 43 -34.86 11.46 -41.70
CA ASN A 43 -34.39 10.56 -42.76
C ASN A 43 -32.90 10.54 -43.09
N LYS A 44 -32.17 9.61 -42.47
CA LYS A 44 -31.27 8.66 -43.15
C LYS A 44 -30.98 7.46 -42.22
N LYS A 45 -30.85 6.28 -42.84
CA LYS A 45 -30.70 4.93 -42.26
C LYS A 45 -29.88 4.89 -40.95
N SER A 46 -30.34 4.09 -39.98
CA SER A 46 -29.58 3.72 -38.79
C SER A 46 -28.21 3.16 -39.18
N GLU A 47 -27.16 3.93 -38.97
CA GLU A 47 -25.79 3.40 -39.03
C GLU A 47 -25.60 2.43 -37.87
N ASN A 48 -24.99 1.28 -38.15
CA ASN A 48 -24.66 0.30 -37.13
C ASN A 48 -23.65 0.93 -36.16
N ILE A 49 -23.96 0.89 -34.86
CA ILE A 49 -23.15 1.48 -33.79
C ILE A 49 -21.70 0.94 -33.81
N ASP A 50 -21.52 -0.30 -34.26
CA ASP A 50 -20.19 -0.93 -34.36
C ASP A 50 -19.30 -0.26 -35.43
N ASP A 51 -19.91 0.25 -36.50
CA ASP A 51 -19.21 0.91 -37.62
C ASP A 51 -18.78 2.34 -37.25
N VAL A 52 -19.57 3.00 -36.41
CA VAL A 52 -19.24 4.31 -35.82
C VAL A 52 -18.09 4.16 -34.82
N LEU A 53 -18.12 3.12 -33.98
CA LEU A 53 -17.05 2.84 -33.02
C LEU A 53 -15.74 2.50 -33.74
N GLN A 54 -15.76 1.67 -34.79
CA GLN A 54 -14.57 1.37 -35.59
C GLN A 54 -13.95 2.60 -36.26
N LYS A 55 -14.77 3.53 -36.78
CA LYS A 55 -14.28 4.79 -37.36
C LYS A 55 -13.72 5.75 -36.31
N MET A 56 -14.25 5.71 -35.08
CA MET A 56 -13.71 6.51 -33.97
C MET A 56 -12.37 5.96 -33.45
N PHE A 57 -12.18 4.64 -33.46
CA PHE A 57 -10.91 4.04 -33.04
C PHE A 57 -9.81 4.12 -34.10
N SER A 58 -10.14 4.21 -35.39
CA SER A 58 -9.15 4.30 -36.48
C SER A 58 -8.57 5.71 -36.72
N GLN A 59 -9.14 6.75 -36.09
CA GLN A 59 -8.69 8.14 -36.23
C GLN A 59 -7.92 8.65 -35.00
N LEU A 60 -7.69 7.82 -33.99
CA LEU A 60 -6.81 8.17 -32.87
C LEU A 60 -5.35 7.98 -33.30
N PRO A 61 -4.48 9.00 -33.20
CA PRO A 61 -3.08 8.82 -33.50
C PRO A 61 -2.49 7.77 -32.55
N GLU A 62 -1.85 6.74 -33.10
CA GLU A 62 -1.01 5.78 -32.37
C GLU A 62 0.17 6.52 -31.75
N LYS A 63 -0.09 7.24 -30.66
CA LYS A 63 0.96 7.72 -29.79
C LYS A 63 1.42 6.51 -29.01
N GLU A 64 2.59 6.00 -29.40
CA GLU A 64 3.33 4.91 -28.77
C GLU A 64 2.93 4.76 -27.30
N ILE A 65 2.11 3.75 -27.02
CA ILE A 65 2.08 3.14 -25.71
C ILE A 65 3.42 2.43 -25.61
N SER A 66 4.45 3.20 -25.28
CA SER A 66 5.63 2.66 -24.63
C SER A 66 5.07 1.85 -23.48
N SER A 67 5.20 0.53 -23.61
CA SER A 67 5.01 -0.39 -22.54
C SER A 67 5.98 0.06 -21.44
N ASN A 68 5.49 0.93 -20.56
CA ASN A 68 5.85 0.87 -19.17
C ASN A 68 5.45 -0.53 -18.74
N LYS A 69 6.34 -1.49 -19.05
CA LYS A 69 6.59 -2.69 -18.28
C LYS A 69 6.53 -2.17 -16.87
N LEU A 70 5.38 -2.37 -16.23
CA LEU A 70 5.18 -2.07 -14.83
C LEU A 70 6.33 -2.78 -14.16
N GLU A 71 7.38 -2.02 -13.84
CA GLU A 71 8.46 -2.53 -13.02
C GLU A 71 7.76 -2.79 -11.70
N VAL A 72 7.28 -4.02 -11.54
CA VAL A 72 7.23 -4.71 -10.27
C VAL A 72 8.65 -4.57 -9.78
N SER A 73 8.91 -3.46 -9.11
CA SER A 73 10.23 -3.15 -8.62
C SER A 73 10.60 -4.39 -7.82
N PRO A 74 11.66 -5.14 -8.19
CA PRO A 74 12.01 -6.44 -7.60
C PRO A 74 12.60 -6.25 -6.20
N ARG A 75 12.01 -5.33 -5.42
CA ARG A 75 12.33 -5.02 -4.05
C ARG A 75 11.69 -6.13 -3.22
N THR A 76 12.54 -6.97 -2.65
CA THR A 76 12.22 -8.00 -1.63
C THR A 76 11.69 -9.32 -2.16
N THR A 77 11.61 -10.30 -1.26
CA THR A 77 11.08 -11.67 -1.44
C THR A 77 9.58 -11.73 -1.78
N ARG A 78 9.01 -10.69 -2.39
CA ARG A 78 7.59 -10.56 -2.76
C ARG A 78 6.65 -10.91 -1.59
N GLY A 79 7.00 -10.46 -0.38
CA GLY A 79 6.25 -10.70 0.85
C GLY A 79 6.47 -12.07 1.50
N LYS A 80 7.33 -12.92 0.93
CA LYS A 80 7.63 -14.26 1.47
C LYS A 80 8.61 -14.17 2.61
N THR A 81 8.31 -14.89 3.68
CA THR A 81 9.17 -15.00 4.84
C THR A 81 10.24 -16.08 4.65
N GLN A 82 11.27 -16.07 5.50
CA GLN A 82 12.25 -17.16 5.56
C GLN A 82 11.58 -18.51 5.82
N LYS A 83 10.51 -18.52 6.65
CA LYS A 83 9.72 -19.73 6.93
C LYS A 83 9.00 -20.26 5.69
N ASP A 84 8.39 -19.37 4.90
CA ASP A 84 7.76 -19.76 3.62
C ASP A 84 8.79 -20.42 2.69
N ALA A 85 10.01 -19.86 2.66
CA ALA A 85 11.11 -20.40 1.90
C ALA A 85 11.50 -21.82 2.34
N ILE A 86 11.61 -22.07 3.64
CA ILE A 86 11.91 -23.41 4.16
C ILE A 86 10.78 -24.40 3.89
N ASN A 87 9.53 -23.98 4.02
CA ASN A 87 8.37 -24.82 3.66
C ASN A 87 8.42 -25.20 2.17
N TRP A 88 8.66 -24.23 1.30
CA TRP A 88 8.78 -24.49 -0.14
C TRP A 88 9.90 -25.48 -0.45
N LEU A 89 11.07 -25.32 0.18
CA LEU A 89 12.21 -26.24 0.00
C LEU A 89 11.92 -27.65 0.50
N ASN A 90 11.19 -27.79 1.61
CA ASN A 90 10.74 -29.09 2.09
C ASN A 90 9.78 -29.74 1.09
N ASP A 91 8.81 -28.98 0.56
CA ASP A 91 7.90 -29.45 -0.48
C ASP A 91 8.62 -29.76 -1.80
N SER A 92 9.79 -29.18 -2.03
CA SER A 92 10.62 -29.44 -3.20
C SER A 92 11.36 -30.77 -3.12
N VAL A 93 11.59 -31.34 -1.94
CA VAL A 93 12.31 -32.62 -1.79
C VAL A 93 11.64 -33.71 -2.61
N GLY A 94 12.43 -34.44 -3.39
CA GLY A 94 11.96 -35.48 -4.32
C GLY A 94 11.47 -34.96 -5.67
N LYS A 95 11.29 -33.65 -5.86
CA LYS A 95 11.01 -33.05 -7.18
C LYS A 95 12.30 -32.84 -7.96
N MET A 96 12.23 -32.89 -9.29
CA MET A 96 13.35 -32.56 -10.17
C MET A 96 13.02 -31.30 -10.96
N TYR A 97 13.82 -30.25 -10.78
CA TYR A 97 13.75 -29.01 -11.55
C TYR A 97 14.73 -29.07 -12.72
N GLY A 98 14.26 -28.69 -13.91
CA GLY A 98 15.04 -28.79 -15.15
C GLY A 98 15.52 -30.23 -15.38
N ASN A 99 16.79 -30.38 -15.77
CA ASN A 99 17.45 -31.68 -15.90
C ASN A 99 18.18 -32.12 -14.61
N GLY A 100 17.77 -31.61 -13.44
CA GLY A 100 18.33 -32.04 -12.16
C GLY A 100 19.72 -31.49 -11.84
N GLN A 101 20.23 -30.48 -12.54
CA GLN A 101 21.50 -29.83 -12.18
C GLN A 101 21.31 -28.85 -11.00
N CYS A 102 22.40 -28.56 -10.28
CA CYS A 102 22.39 -27.73 -9.07
C CYS A 102 21.75 -26.35 -9.29
N VAL A 103 22.06 -25.71 -10.43
CA VAL A 103 21.56 -24.38 -10.77
C VAL A 103 20.03 -24.33 -10.92
N PHE A 104 19.36 -25.41 -11.33
CA PHE A 104 17.92 -25.35 -11.60
C PHE A 104 17.10 -25.16 -10.32
N LEU A 105 17.50 -25.78 -9.21
CA LEU A 105 16.87 -25.50 -7.91
C LEU A 105 17.05 -24.03 -7.53
N ALA A 106 18.27 -23.50 -7.66
CA ALA A 106 18.55 -22.10 -7.33
C ALA A 106 17.77 -21.11 -8.21
N LYS A 107 17.67 -21.37 -9.52
CA LYS A 107 16.86 -20.56 -10.46
C LYS A 107 15.40 -20.54 -10.05
N GLU A 108 14.82 -21.71 -9.81
CA GLU A 108 13.41 -21.82 -9.44
C GLU A 108 13.14 -21.15 -8.09
N TYR A 109 14.03 -21.32 -7.13
CA TYR A 109 13.94 -20.68 -5.83
C TYR A 109 14.02 -19.15 -5.92
N ILE A 110 14.98 -18.60 -6.68
CA ILE A 110 15.12 -17.15 -6.90
C ILE A 110 13.90 -16.58 -7.61
N ARG A 111 13.41 -17.27 -8.66
CA ARG A 111 12.21 -16.89 -9.41
C ARG A 111 10.97 -16.90 -8.52
N TRP A 112 10.82 -17.93 -7.68
CA TRP A 112 9.71 -18.02 -6.75
C TRP A 112 9.75 -16.92 -5.68
N LEU A 113 10.94 -16.62 -5.13
CA LEU A 113 11.11 -15.57 -4.12
C LEU A 113 10.94 -14.16 -4.69
N SER A 114 11.62 -13.84 -5.79
CA SER A 114 11.78 -12.45 -6.26
C SER A 114 11.12 -12.17 -7.61
N GLY A 115 10.74 -13.20 -8.37
CA GLY A 115 10.35 -13.07 -9.77
C GLY A 115 11.53 -12.84 -10.73
N ALA A 116 12.76 -12.70 -10.23
CA ALA A 116 13.94 -12.52 -11.06
C ALA A 116 14.33 -13.82 -11.77
N GLU A 117 14.85 -13.68 -12.98
CA GLU A 117 15.46 -14.77 -13.73
C GLU A 117 16.98 -14.64 -13.67
N VAL A 118 17.67 -15.74 -13.39
CA VAL A 118 19.13 -15.80 -13.34
C VAL A 118 19.65 -16.98 -14.14
N ASP A 119 20.87 -16.84 -14.65
CA ASP A 119 21.56 -17.77 -15.53
C ASP A 119 23.05 -17.90 -15.17
N GLY A 120 23.75 -18.79 -15.87
CA GLY A 120 25.16 -19.12 -15.60
C GLY A 120 25.36 -20.37 -14.73
N HIS A 121 26.63 -20.65 -14.44
CA HIS A 121 27.05 -21.80 -13.64
C HIS A 121 26.99 -21.52 -12.13
N GLY A 122 27.05 -22.57 -11.30
CA GLY A 122 26.91 -22.47 -9.84
C GLY A 122 27.81 -21.42 -9.20
N LYS A 123 29.10 -21.38 -9.58
CA LYS A 123 30.08 -20.41 -9.04
C LYS A 123 29.71 -18.95 -9.29
N GLU A 124 28.91 -18.66 -10.31
CA GLU A 124 28.55 -17.30 -10.70
C GLU A 124 27.45 -16.71 -9.83
N TYR A 125 26.70 -17.55 -9.09
CA TYR A 125 25.53 -17.12 -8.32
C TYR A 125 25.88 -16.14 -7.21
N ILE A 126 27.12 -16.18 -6.71
CA ILE A 126 27.60 -15.19 -5.74
C ILE A 126 27.50 -13.76 -6.30
N ASN A 127 27.62 -13.60 -7.62
CA ASN A 127 27.51 -12.34 -8.33
C ASN A 127 26.12 -12.03 -8.89
N LYS A 128 25.23 -13.02 -8.97
CA LYS A 128 23.86 -12.88 -9.49
C LYS A 128 22.90 -12.56 -8.36
N ILE A 129 23.00 -11.33 -7.84
CA ILE A 129 22.24 -10.88 -6.67
C ILE A 129 20.99 -10.12 -7.14
N PRO A 130 19.77 -10.60 -6.87
CA PRO A 130 18.56 -9.79 -7.02
C PRO A 130 18.63 -8.51 -6.19
N SER A 131 18.02 -7.43 -6.67
CA SER A 131 18.05 -6.14 -5.97
C SER A 131 17.58 -6.24 -4.51
N GLY A 132 18.33 -5.63 -3.59
CA GLY A 132 18.08 -5.68 -2.15
C GLY A 132 18.67 -6.89 -1.42
N TRP A 133 19.01 -7.96 -2.13
CA TRP A 133 19.63 -9.13 -1.50
C TRP A 133 21.10 -8.86 -1.17
N LYS A 134 21.65 -9.61 -0.22
CA LYS A 134 23.01 -9.38 0.29
C LYS A 134 23.93 -10.51 -0.13
N ARG A 135 25.09 -10.17 -0.69
CA ARG A 135 26.21 -11.10 -0.77
C ARG A 135 26.98 -11.08 0.54
N ILE A 136 27.30 -12.26 1.06
CA ILE A 136 28.09 -12.42 2.27
C ILE A 136 29.16 -13.47 1.98
N TYR A 137 30.42 -13.06 2.01
CA TYR A 137 31.55 -13.97 1.83
C TYR A 137 31.78 -14.80 3.08
N ASN A 138 32.23 -16.04 2.88
CA ASN A 138 32.58 -16.92 3.97
C ASN A 138 33.75 -16.35 4.78
N THR A 139 33.67 -16.45 6.10
CA THR A 139 34.75 -16.16 7.05
C THR A 139 34.88 -17.31 8.04
N ALA A 140 35.93 -17.32 8.87
CA ALA A 140 36.14 -18.38 9.85
C ALA A 140 35.00 -18.54 10.87
N ASP A 141 34.22 -17.47 11.09
CA ASP A 141 33.10 -17.42 12.05
C ASP A 141 31.72 -17.34 11.37
N PHE A 142 31.67 -17.45 10.03
CA PHE A 142 30.43 -17.33 9.29
C PHE A 142 29.60 -18.62 9.32
N ILE A 143 28.32 -18.50 9.68
CA ILE A 143 27.32 -19.57 9.60
C ILE A 143 26.20 -19.13 8.65
N PRO A 144 25.94 -19.87 7.55
CA PRO A 144 24.77 -19.68 6.68
C PRO A 144 23.47 -19.77 7.47
N GLN A 145 22.52 -18.93 7.09
CA GLN A 145 21.17 -18.95 7.62
C GLN A 145 20.23 -19.72 6.69
N ALA A 146 19.16 -20.26 7.26
CA ALA A 146 18.12 -20.95 6.51
C ALA A 146 17.63 -20.10 5.31
N GLY A 147 17.56 -20.69 4.12
CA GLY A 147 17.14 -19.99 2.89
C GLY A 147 18.24 -19.15 2.21
N ASP A 148 19.46 -19.07 2.77
CA ASP A 148 20.60 -18.51 2.04
C ASP A 148 20.92 -19.36 0.81
N ILE A 149 21.26 -18.72 -0.31
CA ILE A 149 21.78 -19.42 -1.49
C ILE A 149 23.27 -19.59 -1.33
N MET A 150 23.70 -20.82 -1.10
CA MET A 150 25.08 -21.19 -0.85
C MET A 150 25.83 -21.41 -2.15
N VAL A 151 27.04 -20.86 -2.26
CA VAL A 151 27.84 -20.89 -3.49
C VAL A 151 29.23 -21.46 -3.23
N TRP A 152 29.62 -22.41 -4.08
CA TRP A 152 30.96 -22.99 -4.12
C TRP A 152 31.61 -22.75 -5.47
N ASP A 153 32.94 -22.60 -5.44
CA ASP A 153 33.80 -22.63 -6.61
C ASP A 153 34.86 -23.73 -6.49
N GLY A 154 35.92 -23.67 -7.30
CA GLY A 154 37.01 -24.64 -7.29
C GLY A 154 37.07 -25.55 -8.52
N ASN A 155 36.05 -25.51 -9.38
CA ASN A 155 36.09 -26.14 -10.71
C ASN A 155 35.42 -25.24 -11.78
N GLN A 156 35.33 -25.75 -13.02
CA GLN A 156 34.80 -24.97 -14.14
C GLN A 156 33.35 -24.49 -13.95
N TYR A 157 32.51 -25.22 -13.20
CA TYR A 157 31.09 -24.92 -13.01
C TYR A 157 30.76 -24.38 -11.61
N GLY A 158 31.51 -24.79 -10.58
CA GLY A 158 31.14 -24.62 -9.18
C GLY A 158 29.88 -25.38 -8.79
N HIS A 159 29.37 -25.08 -7.60
CA HIS A 159 28.13 -25.67 -7.09
C HIS A 159 27.27 -24.61 -6.42
N VAL A 160 25.95 -24.81 -6.42
CA VAL A 160 24.99 -23.94 -5.74
C VAL A 160 23.92 -24.78 -5.05
N ALA A 161 23.52 -24.37 -3.84
CA ALA A 161 22.50 -25.02 -3.04
C ALA A 161 21.72 -23.97 -2.24
N VAL A 162 20.66 -24.39 -1.54
CA VAL A 162 19.93 -23.51 -0.63
C VAL A 162 20.07 -24.03 0.80
N ALA A 163 20.54 -23.19 1.71
CA ALA A 163 20.79 -23.55 3.09
C ALA A 163 19.51 -23.99 3.80
N ALA A 164 19.60 -25.08 4.55
CA ALA A 164 18.60 -25.50 5.52
C ALA A 164 18.95 -24.94 6.91
N GLU A 165 18.03 -25.11 7.84
CA GLU A 165 18.29 -24.84 9.26
C GLU A 165 19.38 -25.77 9.82
N GLY A 166 20.09 -25.29 10.85
CA GLY A 166 21.02 -26.11 11.64
C GLY A 166 22.45 -26.21 11.10
N SER A 167 22.87 -25.31 10.20
CA SER A 167 24.30 -25.17 9.88
C SER A 167 25.09 -24.73 11.12
N THR A 168 26.35 -25.14 11.18
CA THR A 168 27.33 -24.82 12.22
C THR A 168 28.56 -24.21 11.56
N ILE A 169 29.58 -23.85 12.35
CA ILE A 169 30.80 -23.28 11.77
C ILE A 169 31.61 -24.25 10.90
N ASN A 170 31.47 -25.56 11.13
CA ASN A 170 32.27 -26.58 10.44
C ASN A 170 31.45 -27.39 9.43
N LYS A 171 30.12 -27.37 9.55
CA LYS A 171 29.22 -28.21 8.76
C LYS A 171 27.98 -27.44 8.37
N TYR A 172 27.48 -27.69 7.16
CA TYR A 172 26.24 -27.11 6.68
C TYR A 172 25.14 -28.15 6.48
N ASN A 173 23.91 -27.65 6.48
CA ASN A 173 22.73 -28.37 6.01
C ASN A 173 22.16 -27.61 4.82
N ALA A 174 21.78 -28.29 3.74
CA ALA A 174 21.25 -27.63 2.55
C ALA A 174 20.40 -28.57 1.68
N TYR A 175 19.63 -27.95 0.77
CA TYR A 175 18.88 -28.59 -0.29
C TYR A 175 19.67 -28.51 -1.60
N HIS A 176 19.91 -29.65 -2.23
CA HIS A 176 20.76 -29.78 -3.41
C HIS A 176 20.01 -30.47 -4.55
N GLN A 177 20.39 -30.16 -5.78
CA GLN A 177 20.32 -31.10 -6.89
C GLN A 177 21.73 -31.41 -7.37
N ASN A 178 21.95 -32.64 -7.84
CA ASN A 178 23.22 -33.16 -8.33
C ASN A 178 24.41 -32.95 -7.37
N TYR A 179 24.21 -33.18 -6.06
CA TYR A 179 25.30 -33.05 -5.09
C TYR A 179 26.46 -34.01 -5.36
N ASN A 180 26.16 -35.23 -5.81
CA ASN A 180 27.17 -36.25 -6.09
C ASN A 180 27.86 -36.06 -7.46
N ALA A 181 27.50 -35.02 -8.23
CA ALA A 181 28.07 -34.67 -9.53
C ALA A 181 28.11 -35.84 -10.54
N ASP A 182 27.07 -36.67 -10.59
CA ASP A 182 27.04 -37.90 -11.40
C ASP A 182 26.70 -37.67 -12.89
N ASN A 183 26.76 -36.43 -13.36
CA ASN A 183 26.37 -35.93 -14.70
C ASN A 183 24.93 -36.28 -15.16
N LYS A 184 24.16 -37.04 -14.38
CA LYS A 184 22.78 -37.43 -14.70
C LYS A 184 21.76 -36.46 -14.09
N GLY A 185 22.20 -35.64 -13.13
CA GLY A 185 21.33 -34.77 -12.37
C GLY A 185 20.58 -35.56 -11.29
N SER A 186 20.01 -34.86 -10.33
CA SER A 186 19.18 -35.50 -9.30
C SER A 186 17.95 -34.66 -8.98
N ALA A 187 16.94 -35.33 -8.43
CA ALA A 187 15.89 -34.64 -7.69
C ALA A 187 16.49 -33.88 -6.49
N VAL A 188 15.71 -32.95 -5.95
CA VAL A 188 16.07 -32.18 -4.76
C VAL A 188 16.20 -33.12 -3.57
N GLN A 189 17.36 -33.05 -2.91
CA GLN A 189 17.68 -33.80 -1.71
C GLN A 189 18.10 -32.84 -0.60
N LYS A 190 17.70 -33.15 0.63
CA LYS A 190 18.22 -32.45 1.81
C LYS A 190 19.40 -33.24 2.37
N TRP A 191 20.55 -32.59 2.40
CA TRP A 191 21.78 -33.13 2.98
C TRP A 191 22.10 -32.37 4.27
N ASN A 192 22.40 -33.10 5.33
CA ASN A 192 22.73 -32.54 6.63
C ASN A 192 24.17 -32.88 6.99
N ASN A 193 24.78 -32.04 7.83
CA ASN A 193 26.09 -32.23 8.45
C ASN A 193 27.24 -32.42 7.43
N GLN A 194 27.15 -31.75 6.28
CA GLN A 194 28.16 -31.81 5.23
C GLN A 194 29.32 -30.86 5.52
N PRO A 195 30.58 -31.23 5.25
CA PRO A 195 31.72 -30.32 5.41
C PRO A 195 31.65 -29.21 4.35
N TYR A 196 32.05 -27.98 4.68
CA TYR A 196 31.96 -26.84 3.76
C TYR A 196 32.73 -26.98 2.45
N ASN A 197 33.82 -27.76 2.40
CA ASN A 197 34.62 -27.91 1.20
C ASN A 197 34.61 -29.37 0.71
N PRO A 198 33.44 -29.90 0.26
CA PRO A 198 33.36 -31.28 -0.21
C PRO A 198 33.95 -31.40 -1.62
N GLN A 199 34.48 -32.57 -1.97
CA GLN A 199 34.81 -32.95 -3.36
C GLN A 199 35.73 -31.95 -4.10
N GLY A 200 36.66 -31.30 -3.39
CA GLY A 200 37.58 -30.31 -3.97
C GLY A 200 36.96 -28.95 -4.29
N LEU A 201 35.69 -28.75 -3.92
CA LEU A 201 35.03 -27.45 -4.00
C LEU A 201 35.40 -26.58 -2.79
N ARG A 202 35.43 -25.27 -3.01
CA ARG A 202 35.68 -24.28 -1.96
C ARG A 202 34.42 -23.44 -1.74
N PHE A 203 33.96 -23.37 -0.50
CA PHE A 203 32.82 -22.55 -0.14
C PHE A 203 33.18 -21.07 -0.18
N VAL A 204 32.50 -20.33 -1.06
CA VAL A 204 32.75 -18.89 -1.28
C VAL A 204 31.97 -18.04 -0.30
N GLY A 205 30.75 -18.46 0.03
CA GLY A 205 29.81 -17.70 0.84
C GLY A 205 28.38 -17.89 0.35
N VAL A 206 27.54 -16.89 0.62
CA VAL A 206 26.11 -16.94 0.31
C VAL A 206 25.61 -15.68 -0.38
N VAL A 207 24.50 -15.83 -1.09
CA VAL A 207 23.54 -14.76 -1.36
C VAL A 207 22.37 -14.93 -0.41
N ARG A 208 22.17 -13.95 0.47
CA ARG A 208 21.08 -13.91 1.44
C ARG A 208 19.90 -13.14 0.87
N PRO A 209 18.73 -13.78 0.72
CA PRO A 209 17.51 -13.07 0.36
C PRO A 209 17.20 -11.95 1.33
N ASP A 210 16.62 -10.88 0.81
CA ASP A 210 16.15 -9.79 1.65
C ASP A 210 14.87 -10.22 2.38
N TRP A 211 15.06 -10.81 3.55
CA TRP A 211 13.97 -11.19 4.46
C TRP A 211 13.31 -9.98 5.12
N THR A 212 13.75 -8.75 4.84
CA THR A 212 12.98 -7.59 5.25
C THR A 212 11.68 -7.59 4.48
N VAL A 213 10.63 -8.06 5.13
CA VAL A 213 9.27 -7.88 4.64
C VAL A 213 9.07 -6.37 4.56
N PRO A 214 8.79 -5.78 3.38
CA PRO A 214 8.57 -4.35 3.32
C PRO A 214 7.39 -4.07 4.26
N LYS A 215 7.65 -3.30 5.31
CA LYS A 215 6.64 -3.05 6.34
C LYS A 215 5.67 -2.03 5.77
N ILE A 216 4.41 -2.42 5.68
CA ILE A 216 3.36 -1.44 5.47
C ILE A 216 3.29 -0.58 6.74
N THR A 217 3.61 0.71 6.60
CA THR A 217 3.72 1.67 7.71
C THR A 217 2.78 2.85 7.51
N ASN A 218 2.52 3.59 8.59
CA ASN A 218 1.67 4.78 8.56
C ASN A 218 2.23 5.83 7.59
N GLY A 219 1.34 6.48 6.84
CA GLY A 219 1.68 7.45 5.81
C GLY A 219 1.81 6.86 4.40
N MET A 220 1.80 5.54 4.24
CA MET A 220 1.95 4.91 2.93
C MET A 220 0.64 4.89 2.14
N PHE A 221 0.75 5.03 0.81
CA PHE A 221 -0.29 4.62 -0.13
C PHE A 221 0.11 3.27 -0.71
N VAL A 222 -0.75 2.27 -0.57
CA VAL A 222 -0.49 0.89 -0.99
C VAL A 222 -1.54 0.40 -1.98
N LYS A 223 -1.15 -0.47 -2.91
CA LYS A 223 -2.07 -1.19 -3.79
C LYS A 223 -1.66 -2.64 -3.97
N SER A 224 -2.65 -3.47 -4.31
CA SER A 224 -2.40 -4.82 -4.79
C SER A 224 -2.19 -4.82 -6.31
N PRO A 225 -1.29 -5.67 -6.85
CA PRO A 225 -1.17 -5.86 -8.29
C PRO A 225 -2.40 -6.56 -8.89
N THR A 226 -3.27 -7.19 -8.09
CA THR A 226 -4.44 -7.95 -8.61
C THR A 226 -5.74 -7.17 -8.57
N ARG A 227 -5.99 -6.39 -7.50
CA ARG A 227 -7.25 -5.65 -7.35
C ARG A 227 -7.14 -4.15 -7.67
N HIS A 228 -5.92 -3.63 -7.74
CA HIS A 228 -5.62 -2.23 -8.08
C HIS A 228 -6.27 -1.15 -7.18
N GLU A 229 -6.99 -1.53 -6.13
CA GLU A 229 -7.49 -0.59 -5.12
C GLU A 229 -6.31 0.06 -4.39
N VAL A 230 -6.42 1.37 -4.16
CA VAL A 230 -5.44 2.13 -3.40
C VAL A 230 -5.95 2.32 -1.98
N TYR A 231 -5.07 2.07 -1.02
CA TYR A 231 -5.33 2.31 0.39
C TYR A 231 -4.28 3.25 0.97
N TYR A 232 -4.72 4.19 1.80
CA TYR A 232 -3.86 4.98 2.68
C TYR A 232 -3.74 4.29 4.04
N ILE A 233 -2.53 4.21 4.57
CA ILE A 233 -2.26 3.56 5.85
C ILE A 233 -2.10 4.61 6.93
N SER A 234 -2.90 4.52 7.98
CA SER A 234 -2.81 5.41 9.14
C SER A 234 -3.15 4.64 10.41
N GLU A 235 -2.38 4.87 11.47
CA GLU A 235 -2.59 4.24 12.78
C GLU A 235 -2.74 2.70 12.72
N GLY A 236 -1.98 2.05 11.83
CA GLY A 236 -2.01 0.60 11.64
C GLY A 236 -3.27 0.09 10.92
N ARG A 237 -4.05 0.97 10.28
CA ARG A 237 -5.29 0.64 9.56
C ARG A 237 -5.22 1.10 8.12
N ARG A 238 -6.03 0.47 7.25
CA ARG A 238 -6.15 0.82 5.83
C ARG A 238 -7.43 1.59 5.53
N PHE A 239 -7.31 2.70 4.83
CA PHE A 239 -8.40 3.56 4.39
C PHE A 239 -8.46 3.56 2.87
N TYR A 240 -9.59 3.17 2.29
CA TYR A 240 -9.75 3.13 0.84
C TYR A 240 -9.67 4.54 0.26
N VAL A 241 -8.88 4.72 -0.81
CA VAL A 241 -8.70 5.97 -1.54
C VAL A 241 -9.46 5.85 -2.86
N PRO A 242 -10.70 6.35 -2.95
CA PRO A 242 -11.53 6.19 -4.14
C PRO A 242 -11.05 7.04 -5.31
N THR A 243 -10.40 8.18 -5.05
CA THR A 243 -9.89 9.11 -6.05
C THR A 243 -8.64 9.81 -5.53
N TRP A 244 -7.78 10.32 -6.41
CA TRP A 244 -6.59 11.09 -5.98
C TRP A 244 -6.95 12.45 -5.39
N GLN A 245 -8.10 13.02 -5.78
CA GLN A 245 -8.59 14.28 -5.25
C GLN A 245 -8.85 14.18 -3.74
N SER A 246 -9.31 13.02 -3.24
CA SER A 246 -9.58 12.83 -1.81
C SER A 246 -8.34 12.89 -0.92
N VAL A 247 -7.16 12.83 -1.55
CA VAL A 247 -5.86 12.84 -0.88
C VAL A 247 -4.98 14.02 -1.31
N GLY A 248 -5.57 15.04 -1.93
CA GLY A 248 -4.86 16.24 -2.37
C GLY A 248 -3.95 16.00 -3.59
N GLY A 249 -4.36 15.12 -4.50
CA GLY A 249 -3.66 14.82 -5.75
C GLY A 249 -2.88 13.52 -5.74
N GLN A 250 -2.22 13.22 -6.85
CA GLN A 250 -1.50 11.95 -7.06
C GLN A 250 -0.34 11.79 -6.07
N LYS A 251 -0.25 10.62 -5.43
CA LYS A 251 0.83 10.26 -4.49
C LYS A 251 1.62 9.06 -5.00
N LYS A 252 2.81 8.86 -4.46
CA LYS A 252 3.59 7.63 -4.68
C LYS A 252 2.84 6.44 -4.08
N VAL A 253 2.60 5.41 -4.88
CA VAL A 253 1.96 4.16 -4.43
C VAL A 253 2.98 3.03 -4.42
N GLU A 254 3.01 2.30 -3.32
CA GLU A 254 3.81 1.09 -3.17
C GLU A 254 2.94 -0.15 -3.41
N THR A 255 3.51 -1.17 -4.03
CA THR A 255 2.77 -2.37 -4.42
C THR A 255 3.10 -3.50 -3.45
N PHE A 256 2.05 -4.09 -2.85
CA PHE A 256 2.14 -5.22 -1.91
C PHE A 256 1.22 -6.35 -2.37
N SER A 257 1.42 -7.57 -1.88
CA SER A 257 0.47 -8.65 -2.17
C SER A 257 -0.90 -8.39 -1.54
N GLN A 258 -1.95 -8.93 -2.14
CA GLN A 258 -3.31 -8.80 -1.60
C GLN A 258 -3.40 -9.31 -0.15
N ALA A 259 -2.74 -10.43 0.16
CA ALA A 259 -2.75 -11.02 1.49
C ALA A 259 -2.05 -10.13 2.54
N GLU A 260 -1.00 -9.40 2.17
CA GLU A 260 -0.34 -8.44 3.07
C GLU A 260 -1.26 -7.26 3.38
N ILE A 261 -1.94 -6.73 2.36
CA ILE A 261 -2.89 -5.63 2.54
C ILE A 261 -4.12 -6.09 3.34
N ASP A 262 -4.58 -7.33 3.15
CA ASP A 262 -5.72 -7.95 3.86
C ASP A 262 -5.47 -8.25 5.35
N ARG A 263 -4.20 -8.34 5.76
CA ARG A 263 -3.84 -8.42 7.19
C ARG A 263 -3.99 -7.09 7.92
N ILE A 264 -4.12 -5.98 7.20
CA ILE A 264 -4.31 -4.65 7.81
C ILE A 264 -5.81 -4.44 8.08
N PRO A 265 -6.20 -4.16 9.33
CA PRO A 265 -7.58 -3.88 9.66
C PRO A 265 -8.16 -2.73 8.81
N ASN A 266 -9.39 -2.92 8.33
CA ASN A 266 -10.14 -1.85 7.66
C ASN A 266 -10.35 -0.67 8.61
N GLY A 267 -10.07 0.53 8.10
CA GLY A 267 -10.10 1.79 8.83
C GLY A 267 -11.43 2.04 9.53
N ILE A 268 -12.55 1.96 8.80
CA ILE A 268 -13.90 2.30 9.29
C ILE A 268 -14.59 1.14 10.02
N ALA A 269 -14.44 -0.09 9.52
CA ALA A 269 -15.21 -1.24 10.01
C ALA A 269 -14.92 -1.59 11.48
N ASN A 270 -13.75 -1.18 12.00
CA ASN A 270 -13.29 -1.49 13.35
C ASN A 270 -13.00 -0.23 14.18
N VAL A 271 -13.51 0.95 13.80
CA VAL A 271 -13.37 2.13 14.68
C VAL A 271 -14.23 1.90 15.92
N PRO A 272 -13.68 2.03 17.14
CA PRO A 272 -14.46 1.93 18.36
C PRO A 272 -15.59 2.97 18.39
N ASP A 273 -16.72 2.58 18.97
CA ASP A 273 -17.76 3.55 19.36
C ASP A 273 -17.15 4.62 20.28
N GLY A 274 -17.45 5.88 20.00
CA GLY A 274 -16.90 7.06 20.69
C GLY A 274 -15.63 7.64 20.08
N ALA A 275 -15.06 7.05 19.03
CA ALA A 275 -13.86 7.62 18.38
C ALA A 275 -14.16 8.90 17.59
N PHE A 276 -13.15 9.77 17.48
CA PHE A 276 -13.23 11.02 16.73
C PHE A 276 -12.43 10.92 15.43
N ILE A 277 -13.05 11.30 14.30
CA ILE A 277 -12.45 11.23 12.95
C ILE A 277 -12.73 12.51 12.18
N GLN A 278 -11.76 12.96 11.40
CA GLN A 278 -11.90 14.13 10.53
C GLN A 278 -11.45 13.79 9.10
N GLU A 279 -12.26 14.18 8.10
CA GLU A 279 -11.82 14.17 6.70
C GLU A 279 -10.85 15.33 6.45
N TRP A 280 -9.91 15.17 5.53
CA TRP A 280 -8.80 16.12 5.35
C TRP A 280 -9.25 17.52 4.93
N SER A 281 -10.31 17.65 4.13
CA SER A 281 -10.80 18.95 3.65
C SER A 281 -11.97 19.54 4.45
N ASP A 282 -12.75 18.73 5.17
CA ASP A 282 -13.98 19.17 5.84
C ASP A 282 -13.70 20.09 7.05
N GLY A 283 -12.60 19.84 7.78
CA GLY A 283 -12.31 20.57 9.03
C GLY A 283 -13.30 20.26 10.17
N THR A 284 -14.44 19.65 9.89
CA THR A 284 -15.36 19.08 10.88
C THR A 284 -14.79 17.79 11.46
N VAL A 285 -14.87 17.65 12.79
CA VAL A 285 -14.57 16.39 13.48
C VAL A 285 -15.89 15.67 13.70
N TYR A 286 -15.94 14.38 13.38
CA TYR A 286 -17.09 13.51 13.62
C TYR A 286 -16.81 12.57 14.79
N MET A 287 -17.78 12.38 15.68
CA MET A 287 -17.81 11.25 16.61
C MET A 287 -18.50 10.06 15.93
N LEU A 288 -17.89 8.88 15.95
CA LEU A 288 -18.51 7.64 15.49
C LEU A 288 -19.24 6.96 16.64
N GLN A 289 -20.52 6.64 16.45
CA GLN A 289 -21.32 5.96 17.46
C GLN A 289 -22.27 4.96 16.78
N LYS A 290 -22.09 3.67 17.05
CA LYS A 290 -22.89 2.56 16.51
C LYS A 290 -23.02 2.60 14.99
N GLY A 291 -21.92 2.92 14.30
CA GLY A 291 -21.88 3.03 12.83
C GLY A 291 -22.50 4.30 12.24
N VAL A 292 -22.85 5.28 13.08
CA VAL A 292 -23.35 6.61 12.68
C VAL A 292 -22.23 7.64 12.88
N LYS A 293 -22.05 8.56 11.93
CA LYS A 293 -21.15 9.72 12.09
C LYS A 293 -21.93 10.93 12.61
N ILE A 294 -21.47 11.53 13.70
CA ILE A 294 -22.11 12.71 14.32
C ILE A 294 -21.11 13.88 14.24
N PRO A 295 -21.37 14.92 13.43
CA PRO A 295 -20.47 16.07 13.32
C PRO A 295 -20.45 16.88 14.62
N LEU A 296 -19.26 17.28 15.06
CA LEU A 296 -19.02 18.10 16.23
C LEU A 296 -18.70 19.53 15.81
N SER A 297 -19.53 20.46 16.26
CA SER A 297 -19.28 21.90 16.08
C SER A 297 -18.37 22.48 17.15
N ASN A 298 -18.25 21.83 18.32
CA ASN A 298 -17.46 22.31 19.45
C ASN A 298 -17.04 21.16 20.38
N TRP A 299 -15.74 21.11 20.74
CA TRP A 299 -15.17 20.16 21.70
C TRP A 299 -15.81 20.20 23.09
N LYS A 300 -16.40 21.33 23.50
CA LYS A 300 -17.12 21.43 24.78
C LYS A 300 -18.30 20.45 24.89
N LEU A 301 -18.89 20.06 23.76
CA LEU A 301 -20.01 19.10 23.72
C LEU A 301 -19.63 17.69 24.17
N VAL A 302 -18.33 17.37 24.13
CA VAL A 302 -17.79 16.06 24.50
C VAL A 302 -16.78 16.16 25.66
N GLY A 303 -16.90 17.22 26.48
CA GLY A 303 -16.10 17.38 27.69
C GLY A 303 -14.69 17.95 27.46
N GLY A 304 -14.39 18.48 26.27
CA GLY A 304 -13.08 19.08 25.96
C GLY A 304 -12.42 18.47 24.73
N SER A 305 -11.14 18.78 24.54
CA SER A 305 -10.36 18.32 23.38
C SER A 305 -10.02 16.83 23.51
N HIS A 306 -10.20 16.09 22.41
CA HIS A 306 -9.79 14.69 22.30
C HIS A 306 -8.87 14.47 21.09
N SER A 307 -8.13 13.38 21.10
CA SER A 307 -7.40 12.90 19.92
C SER A 307 -8.39 12.45 18.83
N TYR A 308 -8.03 12.70 17.58
CA TYR A 308 -8.84 12.32 16.43
C TYR A 308 -7.97 11.82 15.28
N THR A 309 -8.50 10.90 14.48
CA THR A 309 -7.81 10.35 13.31
C THR A 309 -8.19 11.13 12.06
N LYS A 310 -7.19 11.57 11.29
CA LYS A 310 -7.41 12.17 9.97
C LYS A 310 -7.51 11.11 8.88
N VAL A 311 -8.51 11.20 8.01
CA VAL A 311 -8.77 10.23 6.93
C VAL A 311 -8.98 10.91 5.58
N PRO A 312 -8.72 10.21 4.45
CA PRO A 312 -9.03 10.70 3.11
C PRO A 312 -10.48 11.17 2.96
N ASP A 313 -10.72 12.16 2.10
CA ASP A 313 -12.07 12.65 1.86
C ASP A 313 -12.98 11.58 1.24
N GLY A 314 -14.25 11.58 1.62
CA GLY A 314 -15.20 10.57 1.19
C GLY A 314 -14.99 9.18 1.84
N THR A 315 -14.04 9.03 2.77
CA THR A 315 -13.94 7.84 3.63
C THR A 315 -15.27 7.64 4.36
N LEU A 316 -15.86 8.71 4.89
CA LEU A 316 -17.08 8.66 5.69
C LEU A 316 -18.36 8.76 4.84
N LYS A 317 -18.28 8.68 3.49
CA LYS A 317 -19.43 8.93 2.60
C LYS A 317 -20.56 7.93 2.75
N ASN A 318 -20.23 6.68 3.09
CA ASN A 318 -21.20 5.59 3.20
C ASN A 318 -21.75 5.41 4.63
N LEU A 319 -21.22 6.17 5.60
CA LEU A 319 -21.75 6.14 6.96
C LEU A 319 -23.01 6.99 7.04
N LYS A 320 -24.03 6.49 7.75
CA LYS A 320 -25.23 7.27 8.05
C LYS A 320 -24.81 8.49 8.87
N GLN A 321 -25.26 9.66 8.45
CA GLN A 321 -25.11 10.88 9.23
C GLN A 321 -26.18 10.91 10.31
N GLY A 322 -25.74 11.04 11.56
CA GLY A 322 -26.61 11.26 12.70
C GLY A 322 -27.11 12.70 12.72
N VAL A 323 -28.06 12.99 13.58
CA VAL A 323 -28.58 14.35 13.74
C VAL A 323 -27.45 15.24 14.27
N GLU A 324 -27.20 16.35 13.57
CA GLU A 324 -26.24 17.38 13.99
C GLU A 324 -26.59 17.87 15.39
N ASN A 325 -25.60 17.89 16.30
CA ASN A 325 -25.58 18.65 17.55
C ASN A 325 -26.96 19.14 18.02
N LEU A 326 -27.89 18.29 18.52
CA LEU A 326 -29.20 18.85 18.83
C LEU A 326 -29.04 19.94 19.91
N PRO A 327 -29.26 21.22 19.59
CA PRO A 327 -28.99 22.28 20.54
C PRO A 327 -29.90 22.16 21.74
N ASP A 328 -29.50 22.76 22.87
CA ASP A 328 -30.44 23.07 23.93
C ASP A 328 -31.64 23.84 23.34
N GLY A 329 -32.84 23.32 23.55
CA GLY A 329 -34.10 23.77 22.95
C GLY A 329 -34.66 22.86 21.85
N THR A 330 -33.95 21.82 21.41
CA THR A 330 -34.45 20.97 20.29
C THR A 330 -35.61 20.08 20.71
N LEU A 331 -36.70 20.12 19.94
CA LEU A 331 -37.80 19.17 20.07
C LEU A 331 -37.52 17.86 19.34
N VAL A 332 -37.63 16.73 20.06
CA VAL A 332 -37.51 15.37 19.54
C VAL A 332 -38.77 14.56 19.87
N ARG A 333 -39.26 13.77 18.91
CA ARG A 333 -40.44 12.91 19.07
C ARG A 333 -40.04 11.44 19.08
N GLU A 334 -40.48 10.70 20.09
CA GLU A 334 -40.29 9.25 20.13
C GLU A 334 -41.38 8.56 19.32
N TRP A 335 -40.96 7.69 18.40
CA TRP A 335 -41.82 7.02 17.42
C TRP A 335 -42.88 6.11 18.06
N ASP A 336 -42.56 5.56 19.23
CA ASP A 336 -43.29 4.42 19.81
C ASP A 336 -44.41 4.88 20.75
N VAL A 337 -44.26 6.08 21.32
CA VAL A 337 -45.16 6.62 22.37
C VAL A 337 -45.76 7.96 22.01
N ASN A 338 -45.44 8.48 20.82
CA ASN A 338 -45.95 9.73 20.29
C ASN A 338 -45.71 10.97 21.17
N ARG A 339 -44.72 10.91 22.07
CA ARG A 339 -44.36 11.98 23.00
C ARG A 339 -43.30 12.88 22.40
N VAL A 340 -43.41 14.18 22.69
CA VAL A 340 -42.44 15.19 22.31
C VAL A 340 -41.65 15.66 23.52
N TYR A 341 -40.34 15.76 23.34
CA TYR A 341 -39.39 16.17 24.38
C TYR A 341 -38.59 17.35 23.88
N MET A 342 -38.23 18.27 24.75
CA MET A 342 -37.22 19.30 24.51
C MET A 342 -35.88 18.87 25.11
N LEU A 343 -34.81 18.92 24.33
CA LEU A 343 -33.46 18.70 24.83
C LEU A 343 -32.96 19.95 25.55
N GLN A 344 -32.53 19.86 26.80
CA GLN A 344 -31.94 20.97 27.54
C GLN A 344 -30.72 20.47 28.32
N LYS A 345 -29.57 21.08 28.09
CA LYS A 345 -28.23 20.66 28.54
C LYS A 345 -27.94 19.18 28.28
N GLY A 346 -28.43 18.67 27.15
CA GLY A 346 -28.30 17.25 26.78
C GLY A 346 -29.27 16.28 27.47
N VAL A 347 -30.26 16.76 28.23
CA VAL A 347 -31.30 15.95 28.90
C VAL A 347 -32.64 16.11 28.18
N LYS A 348 -33.39 15.01 27.98
CA LYS A 348 -34.76 15.06 27.43
C LYS A 348 -35.75 15.52 28.52
N ILE A 349 -36.47 16.61 28.28
CA ILE A 349 -37.56 17.09 29.12
C ILE A 349 -38.88 16.88 28.38
N TYR A 350 -39.80 16.13 28.97
CA TYR A 350 -41.10 15.84 28.36
C TYR A 350 -42.01 17.07 28.35
N LEU A 351 -42.69 17.33 27.22
CA LEU A 351 -43.67 18.40 27.08
C LEU A 351 -45.09 17.81 27.07
N THR A 352 -45.94 18.28 27.98
CA THR A 352 -47.29 17.75 28.16
C THR A 352 -48.34 18.39 27.25
N ASP A 353 -48.09 19.59 26.74
CA ASP A 353 -48.95 20.29 25.79
C ASP A 353 -48.14 20.66 24.54
N TRP A 354 -48.37 19.92 23.44
CA TRP A 354 -47.73 20.13 22.14
C TRP A 354 -48.64 19.72 20.98
#